data_AF-A0A957MR74-F1
#
_entry.id   AF-A0A957MR74-F1
#
_cell.length_a   1.000
_cell.length_b   1.000
_cell.length_c   1.000
_cell.angle_alpha   90.00
_cell.angle_beta   90.00
_cell.angle_gamma   90.00
#
_symmetry.space_group_name_H-M   'P 1'
#
loop_
_entity.id
_entity.type
_entity.pdbx_description
1 polymer ?
#
loop_
_entity_poly.entity_id
_entity_poly.type
_entity_poly.pdbx_seq_one_letter_code
_entity_poly.pdbx_strand_id
1 'polypeptide(L)'
;MLTGQQIAQLRNALQDAYPTHAALREMVLEELNENLDAIASVSSETLRATVFSLITWAESTGRTLELIEGAYRHNDANPALREVAAALGVAVAIPTQPPAPNTRPAGGGQPSPAELRRRELQKQYDQLARQYEAASQQLQTTINAADRPLLEEQVASLAARMEAVWAQLSVLDAPTPPAPVTPPAPETVEIAVHLRMEQVYTALCDLFEAEERPLVEVVLANRTDRAQRLCASVEIQHYSTRIDKTKILAPGESATLHLLPALLREQVRPLNVITRATATVTVTDLEAGRELHQEGYPVWLQARNAAPIATRDPATGTWVDLTRYFGAFVTPDAPPVRAFLHNAAERHPKRRLEGYQGDTVSQARAIYEALKEDSGILYVDSTTSFNPDAAARDQRVRLPRESLAERQANCIDGTLLFASLLEAASLHPAIVVVPGHAFVAWERSADSGRWAYLETTMIGTNTFAEAQEIGGRKAEFWEKQAADGDANKFRRWPLKELRTAYGITPLE
;
A
#
# COMPACT_ATOMS: atom_id res chain seq x y z
N MET A 1 8.09 -3.45 16.53
CA MET A 1 8.41 -2.11 17.05
C MET A 1 9.50 -2.24 18.10
N LEU A 2 10.45 -1.32 18.13
CA LEU A 2 11.53 -1.31 19.09
C LEU A 2 11.02 -0.78 20.44
N THR A 3 11.54 -1.32 21.55
CA THR A 3 11.34 -0.72 22.87
C THR A 3 12.10 0.60 22.99
N GLY A 4 11.70 1.47 23.93
CA GLY A 4 12.41 2.74 24.16
C GLY A 4 13.90 2.57 24.48
N GLN A 5 14.30 1.45 25.08
CA GLN A 5 15.69 1.09 25.33
C GLN A 5 16.42 0.72 24.03
N GLN A 6 15.80 -0.06 23.14
CA GLN A 6 16.35 -0.42 21.84
C GLN A 6 16.47 0.80 20.90
N ILE A 7 15.51 1.71 20.91
CA ILE A 7 15.60 2.99 20.17
C ILE A 7 16.80 3.82 20.66
N ALA A 8 17.03 3.87 21.97
CA ALA A 8 18.18 4.59 22.52
C ALA A 8 19.52 3.96 22.12
N GLN A 9 19.60 2.62 22.12
CA GLN A 9 20.78 1.86 21.70
C GLN A 9 21.07 2.05 20.20
N LEU A 10 20.06 1.87 19.34
CA LEU A 10 20.19 2.06 17.89
C LEU A 10 20.60 3.49 17.54
N ARG A 11 19.99 4.50 18.17
CA ARG A 11 20.36 5.91 17.96
C ARG A 11 21.81 6.19 18.32
N ASN A 12 22.29 5.64 19.44
CA ASN A 12 23.69 5.83 19.84
C ASN A 12 24.65 5.12 18.89
N ALA A 13 24.31 3.91 18.44
CA ALA A 13 25.11 3.15 17.47
C ALA A 13 25.21 3.87 16.10
N LEU A 14 24.10 4.42 15.61
CA LEU A 14 24.09 5.20 14.36
C LEU A 14 24.86 6.52 14.48
N GLN A 15 24.81 7.19 15.63
CA GLN A 15 25.60 8.41 15.86
C GLN A 15 27.10 8.13 15.94
N ASP A 16 27.48 7.00 16.54
CA ASP A 16 28.87 6.57 16.66
C ASP A 16 29.44 6.12 15.31
N ALA A 17 28.65 5.35 14.54
CA ALA A 17 29.04 4.87 13.22
C ALA A 17 29.04 5.96 12.14
N TYR A 18 28.17 6.96 12.25
CA TYR A 18 27.99 8.04 11.29
C TYR A 18 28.04 9.40 11.99
N PRO A 19 29.24 9.91 12.34
CA PRO A 19 29.39 11.10 13.19
C PRO A 19 29.05 12.42 12.47
N THR A 20 28.66 12.39 11.20
CA THR A 20 28.28 13.57 10.41
C THR A 20 27.00 13.32 9.62
N HIS A 21 26.25 14.39 9.32
CA HIS A 21 25.07 14.30 8.46
C HIS A 21 25.38 13.76 7.06
N ALA A 22 26.56 14.08 6.52
CA ALA A 22 26.98 13.59 5.21
C ALA A 22 27.19 12.07 5.21
N ALA A 23 27.89 11.53 6.21
CA ALA A 23 28.11 10.08 6.34
C ALA A 23 26.79 9.31 6.56
N LEU A 24 25.86 9.88 7.34
CA LEU A 24 24.54 9.28 7.53
C LEU A 24 23.71 9.32 6.24
N ARG A 25 23.81 10.41 5.47
CA ARG A 25 23.11 10.56 4.18
C ARG A 25 23.60 9.52 3.18
N GLU A 26 24.91 9.32 3.10
CA GLU A 26 25.54 8.35 2.22
C GLU A 26 25.02 6.94 2.50
N MET A 27 25.06 6.50 3.76
CA MET A 27 24.51 5.21 4.16
C MET A 27 23.02 5.06 3.83
N VAL A 28 22.19 6.07 4.11
CA VAL A 28 20.75 6.00 3.82
C VAL A 28 20.46 5.95 2.32
N LEU A 29 21.27 6.63 1.51
CA LEU A 29 21.12 6.62 0.07
C LEU A 29 21.60 5.29 -0.53
N GLU A 30 22.74 4.77 -0.08
CA GLU A 30 23.35 3.56 -0.67
C GLU A 30 22.67 2.27 -0.22
N GLU A 31 22.32 2.18 1.06
CA GLU A 31 21.80 0.94 1.64
C GLU A 31 20.27 0.87 1.65
N LEU A 32 19.59 2.02 1.73
CA LEU A 32 18.13 2.09 1.79
C LEU A 32 17.51 2.71 0.53
N ASN A 33 18.32 3.26 -0.40
CA ASN A 33 17.85 3.94 -1.61
C ASN A 33 16.86 5.08 -1.32
N GLU A 34 17.11 5.84 -0.24
CA GLU A 34 16.24 6.91 0.24
C GLU A 34 16.97 8.24 0.39
N ASN A 35 16.20 9.34 0.37
CA ASN A 35 16.75 10.68 0.58
C ASN A 35 16.61 11.10 2.04
N LEU A 36 17.73 11.18 2.77
CA LEU A 36 17.75 11.59 4.17
C LEU A 36 17.12 12.98 4.41
N ASP A 37 17.24 13.92 3.46
CA ASP A 37 16.64 15.27 3.60
C ASP A 37 15.12 15.26 3.45
N ALA A 38 14.56 14.27 2.74
CA ALA A 38 13.12 14.07 2.62
C ALA A 38 12.53 13.39 3.86
N ILE A 39 13.34 12.56 4.54
CA ILE A 39 12.97 11.84 5.77
C ILE A 39 13.10 12.76 7.00
N ALA A 40 14.22 13.46 7.10
CA ALA A 40 14.51 14.41 8.15
C ALA A 40 14.59 15.80 7.51
N SER A 41 13.45 16.50 7.50
CA SER A 41 13.38 17.88 7.00
C SER A 41 14.52 18.72 7.56
N VAL A 42 15.03 19.64 6.72
CA VAL A 42 16.21 20.51 6.93
C VAL A 42 16.16 21.36 8.21
N SER A 43 15.05 21.32 8.96
CA SER A 43 14.87 22.00 10.25
C SER A 43 15.45 21.26 11.47
N SER A 44 16.01 20.05 11.34
CA SER A 44 16.65 19.36 12.49
C SER A 44 18.08 19.86 12.69
N GLU A 45 18.29 20.86 13.54
CA GLU A 45 19.59 21.52 13.75
C GLU A 45 20.73 20.61 14.28
N THR A 46 20.44 19.34 14.64
CA THR A 46 21.45 18.42 15.18
C THR A 46 21.36 17.03 14.57
N LEU A 47 22.52 16.39 14.34
CA LEU A 47 22.65 15.00 13.88
C LEU A 47 21.84 14.04 14.75
N ARG A 48 21.75 14.33 16.05
CA ARG A 48 20.96 13.54 16.99
C ARG A 48 19.46 13.55 16.68
N ALA A 49 18.91 14.69 16.28
CA ALA A 49 17.51 14.80 15.87
C ALA A 49 17.27 14.16 14.49
N THR A 50 18.24 14.24 13.57
CA THR A 50 18.20 13.57 12.27
C THR A 50 18.18 12.05 12.39
N VAL A 51 19.10 11.47 13.19
CA VAL A 51 19.13 10.03 13.47
C VAL A 51 17.84 9.56 14.12
N PHE A 52 17.27 10.35 15.04
CA PHE A 52 15.99 10.03 15.67
C PHE A 52 14.83 10.04 14.66
N SER A 53 14.80 11.03 13.76
CA SER A 53 13.80 11.11 12.68
C SER A 53 13.93 9.94 11.70
N LEU A 54 15.15 9.54 11.36
CA LEU A 54 15.44 8.37 10.54
C LEU A 54 14.94 7.06 11.20
N ILE A 55 15.17 6.88 12.50
CA ILE A 55 14.65 5.71 13.23
C ILE A 55 13.11 5.73 13.26
N THR A 56 12.51 6.89 13.52
CA THR A 56 11.04 7.04 13.55
C THR A 56 10.42 6.74 12.18
N TRP A 57 11.06 7.20 11.10
CA TRP A 57 10.68 6.87 9.73
C TRP A 57 10.85 5.36 9.44
N ALA A 58 11.94 4.75 9.86
CA ALA A 58 12.15 3.31 9.66
C ALA A 58 11.14 2.48 10.45
N GLU A 59 10.71 2.92 11.64
CA GLU A 59 9.62 2.29 12.39
C GLU A 59 8.25 2.51 11.73
N SER A 60 7.95 3.71 11.24
CA SER A 60 6.65 4.01 10.59
C SER A 60 6.48 3.33 9.23
N THR A 61 7.58 3.05 8.54
CA THR A 61 7.60 2.36 7.24
C THR A 61 7.86 0.85 7.35
N GLY A 62 8.09 0.32 8.55
CA GLY A 62 8.41 -1.10 8.77
C GLY A 62 9.82 -1.52 8.29
N ARG A 63 10.69 -0.56 7.94
CA ARG A 63 12.05 -0.77 7.41
C ARG A 63 13.13 -0.78 8.50
N THR A 64 12.76 -1.04 9.75
CA THR A 64 13.70 -1.03 10.88
C THR A 64 14.83 -2.05 10.74
N LEU A 65 14.53 -3.27 10.28
CA LEU A 65 15.56 -4.29 10.06
C LEU A 65 16.50 -3.91 8.92
N GLU A 66 15.96 -3.36 7.83
CA GLU A 66 16.72 -2.88 6.68
C GLU A 66 17.65 -1.71 7.05
N LEU A 67 17.20 -0.79 7.91
CA LEU A 67 18.05 0.28 8.44
C LEU A 67 19.24 -0.29 9.23
N ILE A 68 19.03 -1.34 10.01
CA ILE A 68 20.06 -1.94 10.88
C ILE A 68 21.03 -2.79 10.05
N GLU A 69 20.52 -3.60 9.13
CA GLU A 69 21.31 -4.40 8.20
C GLU A 69 22.11 -3.52 7.25
N GLY A 70 21.50 -2.48 6.70
CA GLY A 70 22.16 -1.48 5.86
C GLY A 70 23.27 -0.75 6.60
N ALA A 71 22.96 -0.19 7.78
CA ALA A 71 23.96 0.48 8.60
C ALA A 71 25.12 -0.45 9.00
N TYR A 72 24.84 -1.73 9.27
CA TYR A 72 25.86 -2.72 9.61
C TYR A 72 26.70 -3.14 8.40
N ARG A 73 26.12 -3.37 7.22
CA ARG A 73 26.89 -3.68 6.00
C ARG A 73 27.82 -2.55 5.59
N HIS A 74 27.34 -1.31 5.73
CA HIS A 74 28.11 -0.11 5.39
C HIS A 74 29.20 0.22 6.43
N ASN A 75 29.08 -0.25 7.68
CA ASN A 75 30.09 -0.03 8.73
C ASN A 75 30.19 -1.22 9.70
N ASP A 76 30.62 -2.38 9.20
CA ASP A 76 30.66 -3.67 9.92
C ASP A 76 31.76 -3.73 11.01
N ALA A 77 32.72 -2.82 10.94
CA ALA A 77 33.79 -2.60 11.90
C ALA A 77 33.31 -1.87 13.16
N ASN A 78 32.15 -1.19 13.13
CA ASN A 78 31.64 -0.45 14.30
C ASN A 78 31.11 -1.42 15.39
N PRO A 79 31.66 -1.38 16.62
CA PRO A 79 31.29 -2.32 17.67
C PRO A 79 29.86 -2.10 18.20
N ALA A 80 29.36 -0.86 18.21
CA ALA A 80 28.01 -0.55 18.69
C ALA A 80 26.92 -1.03 17.72
N LEU A 81 27.15 -0.92 16.40
CA LEU A 81 26.25 -1.49 15.39
C LEU A 81 26.24 -3.02 15.43
N ARG A 82 27.39 -3.65 15.67
CA ARG A 82 27.48 -5.12 15.83
C ARG A 82 26.68 -5.61 17.02
N GLU A 83 26.72 -4.90 18.15
CA GLU A 83 25.95 -5.24 19.34
C GLU A 83 24.43 -5.10 19.10
N VAL A 84 24.00 -4.04 18.42
CA VAL A 84 22.59 -3.82 18.06
C VAL A 84 22.10 -4.87 17.05
N ALA A 85 22.89 -5.21 16.04
CA ALA A 85 22.57 -6.25 15.06
C ALA A 85 22.45 -7.63 15.72
N ALA A 86 23.38 -7.97 16.63
CA ALA A 86 23.34 -9.23 17.38
C ALA A 86 22.14 -9.31 18.34
N ALA A 87 21.81 -8.22 19.04
CA ALA A 87 20.68 -8.18 19.98
C ALA A 87 19.31 -8.34 19.30
N LEU A 88 19.24 -8.06 17.99
CA LEU A 88 18.01 -8.11 17.20
C LEU A 88 17.94 -9.32 16.26
N GLY A 89 18.89 -10.26 16.37
CA GLY A 89 18.86 -11.53 15.63
C GLY A 89 19.25 -11.41 14.16
N VAL A 90 19.92 -10.34 13.76
CA VAL A 90 20.49 -10.18 12.42
C VAL A 90 21.71 -11.11 12.32
N ALA A 91 21.56 -12.24 11.63
CA ALA A 91 22.57 -13.28 11.58
C ALA A 91 23.81 -12.84 10.75
N VAL A 92 24.87 -12.44 11.44
CA VAL A 92 26.21 -12.32 10.84
C VAL A 92 26.76 -13.73 10.63
N ALA A 93 26.71 -14.22 9.39
CA ALA A 93 27.26 -15.52 9.03
C ALA A 93 28.80 -15.47 9.02
N ILE A 94 29.42 -15.77 10.16
CA ILE A 94 30.83 -16.15 10.22
C ILE A 94 30.89 -17.67 9.97
N PRO A 95 31.52 -18.17 8.88
CA PRO A 95 31.67 -19.61 8.69
C PRO A 95 32.71 -20.13 9.68
N THR A 96 32.25 -20.76 10.77
CA THR A 96 33.10 -21.62 11.60
C THR A 96 33.33 -22.96 10.91
N GLN A 97 34.60 -23.34 10.82
CA GLN A 97 35.13 -24.59 10.27
C GLN A 97 34.50 -25.86 10.91
N PRO A 98 34.05 -26.86 10.14
CA PRO A 98 33.75 -28.21 10.64
C PRO A 98 34.71 -29.29 10.08
N PRO A 99 34.72 -30.51 10.65
CA PRO A 99 35.93 -31.28 10.96
C PRO A 99 36.54 -32.05 9.79
N ALA A 100 37.77 -32.52 10.01
CA ALA A 100 38.55 -33.32 9.06
C ALA A 100 37.79 -34.57 8.56
N PRO A 101 37.89 -34.91 7.26
CA PRO A 101 37.17 -36.03 6.68
C PRO A 101 37.77 -37.38 7.08
N ASN A 102 36.89 -38.30 7.48
CA ASN A 102 37.16 -39.72 7.62
C ASN A 102 37.65 -40.32 6.29
N THR A 103 38.83 -40.92 6.31
CA THR A 103 39.35 -41.73 5.21
C THR A 103 38.68 -43.11 5.20
N ARG A 104 38.12 -43.50 4.05
CA ARG A 104 37.88 -44.91 3.71
C ARG A 104 38.45 -45.22 2.31
N PRO A 105 38.98 -46.44 2.08
CA PRO A 105 39.92 -46.68 1.00
C PRO A 105 39.29 -47.25 -0.28
N ALA A 106 39.98 -46.93 -1.39
CA ALA A 106 40.29 -47.72 -2.60
C ALA A 106 39.18 -48.28 -3.50
N GLY A 107 39.26 -47.91 -4.79
CA GLY A 107 38.70 -48.66 -5.92
C GLY A 107 39.31 -48.17 -7.24
N GLY A 108 40.15 -48.98 -7.88
CA GLY A 108 40.90 -48.65 -9.10
C GLY A 108 40.06 -48.72 -10.38
N GLY A 109 39.30 -47.66 -10.66
CA GLY A 109 38.67 -47.39 -11.96
C GLY A 109 39.06 -46.01 -12.49
N GLN A 110 38.95 -45.76 -13.79
CA GLN A 110 39.17 -44.43 -14.36
C GLN A 110 38.23 -43.41 -13.68
N PRO A 111 38.74 -42.23 -13.27
CA PRO A 111 37.95 -41.24 -12.56
C PRO A 111 36.79 -40.76 -13.45
N SER A 112 35.59 -40.74 -12.89
CA SER A 112 34.39 -40.24 -13.55
C SER A 112 34.54 -38.77 -13.96
N PRO A 113 33.77 -38.28 -14.95
CA PRO A 113 33.78 -36.86 -15.33
C PRO A 113 33.52 -35.92 -14.15
N ALA A 114 32.69 -36.33 -13.18
CA ALA A 114 32.43 -35.58 -11.96
C ALA A 114 33.65 -35.54 -11.01
N GLU A 115 34.37 -36.66 -10.85
CA GLU A 115 35.60 -36.71 -10.05
C GLU A 115 36.74 -35.92 -10.70
N LEU A 116 36.86 -35.95 -12.03
CA LEU A 116 37.81 -35.12 -12.78
C LEU A 116 37.47 -33.64 -12.63
N ARG A 117 36.19 -33.26 -12.76
CA ARG A 117 35.73 -31.88 -12.58
C ARG A 117 35.93 -31.39 -11.15
N ARG A 118 35.66 -32.22 -10.15
CA ARG A 118 35.93 -31.95 -8.74
C ARG A 118 37.41 -31.72 -8.47
N ARG A 119 38.29 -32.59 -8.98
CA ARG A 119 39.76 -32.43 -8.84
C ARG A 119 40.25 -31.13 -9.46
N GLU A 120 39.68 -30.74 -10.59
CA GLU A 120 40.01 -29.49 -11.27
C GLU A 120 39.57 -28.27 -10.45
N LEU A 121 38.32 -28.25 -9.99
CA LEU A 121 37.79 -27.17 -9.16
C LEU A 121 38.53 -27.06 -7.81
N GLN A 122 38.90 -28.19 -7.19
CA GLN A 122 39.69 -28.19 -5.97
C GLN A 122 41.08 -27.56 -6.19
N LYS A 123 41.76 -27.90 -7.29
CA LYS A 123 43.05 -27.26 -7.63
C LYS A 123 42.91 -25.76 -7.85
N GLN A 124 41.83 -25.33 -8.50
CA GLN A 124 41.54 -23.92 -8.73
C GLN A 124 41.27 -23.18 -7.41
N TYR A 125 40.50 -23.79 -6.51
CA TYR A 125 40.26 -23.25 -5.17
C TYR A 125 41.55 -23.12 -4.37
N ASP A 126 42.38 -24.17 -4.33
CA ASP A 126 43.65 -24.16 -3.59
C ASP A 126 44.63 -23.10 -4.15
N GLN A 127 44.61 -22.87 -5.46
CA GLN A 127 45.41 -21.82 -6.08
C GLN A 127 44.92 -20.41 -5.69
N LEU A 128 43.60 -20.19 -5.70
CA LEU A 128 42.99 -18.93 -5.28
C LEU A 128 43.23 -18.68 -3.78
N ALA A 129 43.11 -19.71 -2.94
CA ALA A 129 43.37 -19.60 -1.50
C ALA A 129 44.81 -19.14 -1.20
N ARG A 130 45.81 -19.67 -1.91
CA ARG A 130 47.20 -19.21 -1.79
C ARG A 130 47.39 -17.75 -2.24
N GLN A 131 46.69 -17.33 -3.30
CA GLN A 131 46.74 -15.95 -3.78
C GLN A 131 46.07 -14.99 -2.80
N TYR A 132 44.92 -15.40 -2.24
CA TYR A 132 44.18 -14.66 -1.23
C TYR A 132 45.02 -14.47 0.04
N GLU A 133 45.64 -15.54 0.54
CA GLU A 133 46.49 -15.48 1.73
C GLU A 133 47.71 -14.57 1.53
N ALA A 134 48.38 -14.66 0.37
CA ALA A 134 49.49 -13.78 0.02
C ALA A 134 49.06 -12.30 -0.08
N ALA A 135 47.93 -12.02 -0.75
CA ALA A 135 47.40 -10.66 -0.89
C ALA A 135 46.93 -10.09 0.47
N SER A 136 46.32 -10.92 1.31
CA SER A 136 45.89 -10.54 2.65
C SER A 136 47.08 -10.23 3.56
N GLN A 137 48.17 -11.00 3.49
CA GLN A 137 49.40 -10.71 4.24
C GLN A 137 50.07 -9.41 3.75
N GLN A 138 50.06 -9.16 2.45
CA GLN A 138 50.58 -7.92 1.87
C GLN A 138 49.75 -6.70 2.31
N LEU A 139 48.42 -6.83 2.32
CA LEU A 139 47.51 -5.81 2.85
C LEU A 139 47.75 -5.53 4.34
N GLN A 140 48.03 -6.57 5.13
CA GLN A 140 48.24 -6.43 6.57
C GLN A 140 49.60 -5.82 6.94
N THR A 141 50.59 -5.93 6.05
CA THR A 141 51.95 -5.43 6.26
C THR A 141 52.26 -4.13 5.51
N THR A 142 51.38 -3.68 4.60
CA THR A 142 51.60 -2.44 3.86
C THR A 142 51.47 -1.21 4.75
N ILE A 143 52.47 -0.34 4.69
CA ILE A 143 52.47 0.99 5.32
C ILE A 143 52.21 2.11 4.30
N ASN A 144 52.11 1.76 3.00
CA ASN A 144 51.82 2.71 1.94
C ASN A 144 50.31 2.90 1.81
N ALA A 145 49.83 4.10 2.17
CA ALA A 145 48.41 4.45 2.11
C ALA A 145 47.82 4.41 0.69
N ALA A 146 48.64 4.58 -0.36
CA ALA A 146 48.19 4.58 -1.74
C ALA A 146 47.93 3.16 -2.30
N ASP A 147 48.65 2.15 -1.84
CA ASP A 147 48.54 0.76 -2.32
C ASP A 147 47.44 -0.02 -1.58
N ARG A 148 47.05 0.46 -0.40
CA ARG A 148 46.07 -0.19 0.47
C ARG A 148 44.68 -0.40 -0.17
N PRO A 149 44.04 0.60 -0.79
CA PRO A 149 42.72 0.39 -1.43
C PRO A 149 42.79 -0.61 -2.59
N LEU A 150 43.88 -0.63 -3.35
CA LEU A 150 44.09 -1.59 -4.44
C LEU A 150 44.25 -3.02 -3.91
N LEU A 151 44.95 -3.18 -2.79
CA LEU A 151 45.10 -4.47 -2.11
C LEU A 151 43.79 -4.94 -1.48
N GLU A 152 42.98 -4.03 -0.92
CA GLU A 152 41.63 -4.31 -0.40
C GLU A 152 40.70 -4.82 -1.52
N GLU A 153 40.69 -4.14 -2.67
CA GLU A 153 39.95 -4.58 -3.86
C GLU A 153 40.44 -5.95 -4.38
N GLN A 154 41.76 -6.17 -4.40
CA GLN A 154 42.36 -7.44 -4.82
C GLN A 154 41.95 -8.59 -3.89
N VAL A 155 41.95 -8.38 -2.57
CA VAL A 155 41.54 -9.38 -1.58
C VAL A 155 40.05 -9.68 -1.71
N ALA A 156 39.20 -8.66 -1.85
CA ALA A 156 37.76 -8.84 -2.05
C ALA A 156 37.45 -9.62 -3.35
N SER A 157 38.14 -9.29 -4.45
CA SER A 157 38.02 -10.00 -5.73
C SER A 157 38.43 -11.47 -5.63
N LEU A 158 39.51 -11.78 -4.92
CA LEU A 158 39.96 -13.14 -4.69
C LEU A 158 38.97 -13.93 -3.82
N ALA A 159 38.39 -13.30 -2.78
CA ALA A 159 37.37 -13.92 -1.95
C ALA A 159 36.12 -14.29 -2.76
N ALA A 160 35.58 -13.37 -3.57
CA ALA A 160 34.41 -13.63 -4.42
C ALA A 160 34.67 -14.77 -5.42
N ARG A 161 35.88 -14.85 -6.00
CA ARG A 161 36.26 -15.94 -6.91
C ARG A 161 36.38 -17.28 -6.18
N MET A 162 36.90 -17.29 -4.96
CA MET A 162 36.95 -18.50 -4.12
C MET A 162 35.54 -18.99 -3.79
N GLU A 163 34.63 -18.08 -3.42
CA GLU A 163 33.23 -18.40 -3.13
C GLU A 163 32.52 -19.00 -4.35
N ALA A 164 32.73 -18.45 -5.54
CA ALA A 164 32.16 -18.98 -6.79
C ALA A 164 32.66 -20.41 -7.11
N VAL A 165 33.94 -20.71 -6.85
CA VAL A 165 34.49 -22.06 -7.04
C VAL A 165 34.00 -23.00 -5.94
N TRP A 166 33.87 -22.52 -4.70
CA TRP A 166 33.34 -23.27 -3.57
C TRP A 166 31.87 -23.66 -3.77
N ALA A 167 31.05 -22.76 -4.31
CA ALA A 167 29.66 -23.06 -4.66
C ALA A 167 29.57 -24.21 -5.68
N GLN A 168 30.46 -24.23 -6.68
CA GLN A 168 30.54 -25.31 -7.66
C GLN A 168 31.01 -26.65 -7.03
N LEU A 169 31.95 -26.62 -6.10
CA LEU A 169 32.37 -27.81 -5.34
C LEU A 169 31.22 -28.32 -4.45
N SER A 170 30.49 -27.43 -3.79
CA SER A 170 29.36 -27.78 -2.91
C SER A 170 28.22 -28.47 -3.67
N VAL A 171 27.96 -28.06 -4.92
CA VAL A 171 26.98 -28.73 -5.80
C VAL A 171 27.42 -30.15 -6.17
N LEU A 172 28.72 -30.40 -6.33
CA LEU A 172 29.28 -31.73 -6.60
C LEU A 172 29.32 -32.64 -5.36
N ASP A 173 29.23 -32.05 -4.17
CA ASP A 173 29.30 -32.73 -2.86
C ASP A 173 27.93 -33.00 -2.25
N ALA A 174 26.88 -32.39 -2.80
CA ALA A 174 25.51 -32.68 -2.42
C ALA A 174 25.24 -34.18 -2.71
N PRO A 175 24.79 -34.96 -1.70
CA PRO A 175 24.40 -36.34 -1.94
C PRO A 175 23.31 -36.35 -3.01
N THR A 176 23.54 -37.06 -4.12
CA THR A 176 22.51 -37.29 -5.12
C THR A 176 21.34 -37.96 -4.40
N PRO A 177 20.16 -37.32 -4.26
CA PRO A 177 19.01 -38.01 -3.69
C PRO A 177 18.73 -39.22 -4.58
N PRO A 178 18.35 -40.38 -4.01
CA PRO A 178 17.86 -41.48 -4.83
C PRO A 178 16.75 -40.92 -5.71
N ALA A 179 16.78 -41.25 -7.01
CA ALA A 179 15.74 -40.85 -7.93
C ALA A 179 14.38 -41.17 -7.27
N PRO A 180 13.48 -40.20 -7.11
CA PRO A 180 12.13 -40.53 -6.71
C PRO A 180 11.61 -41.46 -7.80
N VAL A 181 11.32 -42.70 -7.44
CA VAL A 181 10.23 -43.40 -8.11
C VAL A 181 9.03 -42.55 -7.73
N THR A 182 8.70 -41.55 -8.54
CA THR A 182 7.49 -40.76 -8.35
C THR A 182 6.36 -41.77 -8.56
N PRO A 183 5.60 -42.19 -7.51
CA PRO A 183 4.25 -42.63 -7.80
C PRO A 183 3.60 -41.50 -8.63
N PRO A 184 2.68 -41.79 -9.57
CA PRO A 184 1.92 -40.72 -10.20
C PRO A 184 1.47 -39.75 -9.09
N ALA A 185 1.71 -38.45 -9.27
CA ALA A 185 1.26 -37.45 -8.32
C ALA A 185 -0.20 -37.78 -8.00
N PRO A 186 -0.60 -37.82 -6.71
CA PRO A 186 -1.99 -38.15 -6.40
C PRO A 186 -2.86 -37.24 -7.25
N GLU A 187 -3.82 -37.81 -7.97
CA GLU A 187 -4.77 -37.05 -8.75
C GLU A 187 -5.53 -36.15 -7.78
N THR A 188 -5.11 -34.89 -7.71
CA THR A 188 -5.66 -33.91 -6.78
C THR A 188 -6.17 -32.69 -7.51
N VAL A 189 -7.04 -31.97 -6.82
CA VAL A 189 -7.40 -30.63 -7.19
C VAL A 189 -6.47 -29.71 -6.39
N GLU A 190 -5.65 -28.94 -7.09
CA GLU A 190 -4.84 -27.88 -6.48
C GLU A 190 -5.71 -26.65 -6.27
N ILE A 191 -5.62 -26.06 -5.07
CA ILE A 191 -6.40 -24.89 -4.66
C ILE A 191 -5.44 -23.90 -4.06
N ALA A 192 -5.40 -22.69 -4.61
CA ALA A 192 -4.73 -21.55 -4.01
C ALA A 192 -5.74 -20.41 -3.80
N VAL A 193 -5.72 -19.82 -2.60
CA VAL A 193 -6.60 -18.72 -2.24
C VAL A 193 -5.75 -17.49 -1.98
N HIS A 194 -6.14 -16.37 -2.60
CA HIS A 194 -5.48 -15.08 -2.43
C HIS A 194 -6.49 -14.07 -1.92
N LEU A 195 -6.31 -13.60 -0.68
CA LEU A 195 -7.07 -12.48 -0.15
C LEU A 195 -6.63 -11.20 -0.85
N ARG A 196 -7.56 -10.54 -1.57
CA ARG A 196 -7.29 -9.31 -2.33
C ARG A 196 -7.75 -8.05 -1.61
N MET A 197 -8.60 -8.20 -0.58
CA MET A 197 -9.10 -7.10 0.23
C MET A 197 -9.06 -7.44 1.71
N GLU A 198 -7.95 -7.14 2.35
CA GLU A 198 -7.82 -7.27 3.81
C GLU A 198 -8.60 -6.17 4.55
N GLN A 199 -8.58 -4.94 4.00
CA GLN A 199 -9.32 -3.78 4.51
C GLN A 199 -10.63 -3.62 3.72
N VAL A 200 -11.76 -4.00 4.32
CA VAL A 200 -13.08 -3.97 3.69
C VAL A 200 -13.77 -2.65 4.03
N TYR A 201 -13.83 -1.73 3.07
CA TYR A 201 -14.55 -0.47 3.21
C TYR A 201 -16.05 -0.70 3.16
N THR A 202 -16.66 -0.83 4.34
CA THR A 202 -18.08 -1.20 4.52
C THR A 202 -19.05 -0.26 3.81
N ALA A 203 -18.70 1.01 3.67
CA ALA A 203 -19.48 1.99 2.93
C ALA A 203 -19.48 1.75 1.41
N LEU A 204 -18.42 1.14 0.87
CA LEU A 204 -18.15 1.11 -0.58
C LEU A 204 -18.15 -0.29 -1.18
N CYS A 205 -18.10 -1.35 -0.35
CA CYS A 205 -17.94 -2.72 -0.83
C CYS A 205 -19.03 -3.12 -1.85
N ASP A 206 -20.26 -2.69 -1.62
CA ASP A 206 -21.41 -2.92 -2.52
C ASP A 206 -21.28 -2.19 -3.88
N LEU A 207 -20.33 -1.27 -4.03
CA LEU A 207 -20.03 -0.52 -5.26
C LEU A 207 -18.84 -1.11 -6.04
N PHE A 208 -18.22 -2.17 -5.54
CA PHE A 208 -17.11 -2.83 -6.22
C PHE A 208 -17.63 -3.96 -7.10
N GLU A 209 -16.94 -4.14 -8.23
CA GLU A 209 -17.16 -5.27 -9.13
C GLU A 209 -16.18 -6.39 -8.81
N ALA A 210 -16.66 -7.64 -8.74
CA ALA A 210 -15.83 -8.78 -8.36
C ALA A 210 -14.64 -8.99 -9.30
N GLU A 211 -14.78 -8.68 -10.59
CA GLU A 211 -13.70 -8.83 -11.58
C GLU A 211 -12.64 -7.73 -11.48
N GLU A 212 -12.98 -6.55 -10.95
CA GLU A 212 -12.02 -5.46 -10.73
C GLU A 212 -11.37 -5.55 -9.35
N ARG A 213 -12.18 -5.82 -8.31
CA ARG A 213 -11.78 -5.78 -6.90
C ARG A 213 -12.47 -6.88 -6.10
N PRO A 214 -12.08 -8.15 -6.30
CA PRO A 214 -12.63 -9.25 -5.50
C PRO A 214 -12.23 -9.12 -4.03
N LEU A 215 -13.00 -9.75 -3.14
CA LEU A 215 -12.54 -10.01 -1.77
C LEU A 215 -11.44 -11.07 -1.79
N VAL A 216 -11.69 -12.17 -2.51
CA VAL A 216 -10.77 -13.29 -2.67
C VAL A 216 -10.70 -13.75 -4.12
N GLU A 217 -9.51 -14.18 -4.54
CA GLU A 217 -9.31 -14.94 -5.77
C GLU A 217 -9.02 -16.38 -5.40
N VAL A 218 -9.73 -17.31 -6.03
CA VAL A 218 -9.52 -18.75 -5.84
C VAL A 218 -9.02 -19.33 -7.16
N VAL A 219 -7.77 -19.75 -7.17
CA VAL A 219 -7.14 -20.45 -8.29
C VAL A 219 -7.36 -21.94 -8.11
N LEU A 220 -8.04 -22.54 -9.09
CA LEU A 220 -8.39 -23.95 -9.12
C LEU A 220 -7.63 -24.62 -10.26
N ALA A 221 -7.01 -25.76 -9.98
CA ALA A 221 -6.26 -26.53 -10.95
C ALA A 221 -6.63 -28.01 -10.87
N ASN A 222 -7.19 -28.55 -11.95
CA ASN A 222 -7.55 -29.96 -12.01
C ASN A 222 -6.33 -30.79 -12.45
N ARG A 223 -5.74 -31.55 -11.53
CA ARG A 223 -4.66 -32.51 -11.81
C ARG A 223 -5.15 -33.96 -11.82
N THR A 224 -6.46 -34.16 -11.92
CA THR A 224 -7.09 -35.49 -12.06
C THR A 224 -7.27 -35.87 -13.52
N ASP A 225 -7.58 -37.14 -13.79
CA ASP A 225 -7.79 -37.68 -15.14
C ASP A 225 -9.20 -37.43 -15.70
N ARG A 226 -10.10 -36.89 -14.87
CA ARG A 226 -11.52 -36.64 -15.19
C ARG A 226 -11.87 -35.17 -15.05
N ALA A 227 -12.98 -34.78 -15.66
CA ALA A 227 -13.54 -33.46 -15.43
C ALA A 227 -13.96 -33.30 -13.97
N GLN A 228 -13.76 -32.11 -13.40
CA GLN A 228 -14.12 -31.79 -12.02
C GLN A 228 -15.09 -30.62 -12.00
N ARG A 229 -16.21 -30.76 -11.30
CA ARG A 229 -17.17 -29.67 -11.07
C ARG A 229 -16.95 -29.09 -9.69
N LEU A 230 -16.26 -27.96 -9.63
CA LEU A 230 -15.82 -27.33 -8.40
C LEU A 230 -16.66 -26.09 -8.10
N CYS A 231 -17.03 -25.90 -6.84
CA CYS A 231 -17.66 -24.70 -6.33
C CYS A 231 -16.76 -24.03 -5.31
N ALA A 232 -16.37 -22.78 -5.58
CA ALA A 232 -15.74 -21.92 -4.58
C ALA A 232 -16.80 -21.03 -3.95
N SER A 233 -16.74 -20.89 -2.63
CA SER A 233 -17.67 -20.09 -1.84
C SER A 233 -16.92 -19.15 -0.93
N VAL A 234 -17.45 -17.95 -0.71
CA VAL A 234 -16.94 -17.03 0.31
C VAL A 234 -18.07 -16.33 1.04
N GLU A 235 -17.89 -16.13 2.34
CA GLU A 235 -18.70 -15.26 3.19
C GLU A 235 -17.83 -14.57 4.24
N ILE A 236 -18.19 -13.35 4.62
CA ILE A 236 -17.68 -12.69 5.82
C ILE A 236 -18.66 -13.00 6.94
N GLN A 237 -18.21 -13.79 7.91
CA GLN A 237 -19.07 -14.31 8.99
C GLN A 237 -19.89 -13.17 9.63
N HIS A 238 -21.22 -13.33 9.64
CA HIS A 238 -22.21 -12.37 10.14
C HIS A 238 -22.40 -11.06 9.36
N TYR A 239 -21.52 -10.72 8.42
CA TYR A 239 -21.52 -9.39 7.77
C TYR A 239 -21.80 -9.44 6.27
N SER A 240 -21.78 -10.61 5.64
CA SER A 240 -22.12 -10.74 4.22
C SER A 240 -23.06 -11.91 3.96
N THR A 241 -23.65 -11.90 2.78
CA THR A 241 -24.21 -13.11 2.17
C THR A 241 -23.08 -14.08 1.80
N ARG A 242 -23.41 -15.35 1.62
CA ARG A 242 -22.53 -16.31 0.96
C ARG A 242 -22.70 -16.19 -0.55
N ILE A 243 -21.60 -16.11 -1.28
CA ILE A 243 -21.58 -16.21 -2.74
C ILE A 243 -20.86 -17.47 -3.18
N ASP A 244 -21.41 -18.12 -4.20
CA ASP A 244 -20.90 -19.36 -4.78
C ASP A 244 -20.55 -19.12 -6.27
N LYS A 245 -19.34 -19.48 -6.69
CA LYS A 245 -18.95 -19.55 -8.10
C LYS A 245 -18.55 -20.98 -8.45
N THR A 246 -19.24 -21.56 -9.44
CA THR A 246 -18.98 -22.93 -9.91
C THR A 246 -18.24 -22.91 -11.24
N LYS A 247 -17.28 -23.81 -11.41
CA LYS A 247 -16.54 -24.05 -12.66
C LYS A 247 -16.39 -25.54 -12.90
N ILE A 248 -16.58 -25.96 -14.15
CA ILE A 248 -16.22 -27.31 -14.61
C ILE A 248 -14.84 -27.17 -15.26
N LEU A 249 -13.88 -27.98 -14.80
CA LEU A 249 -12.51 -28.02 -15.29
C LEU A 249 -12.22 -29.36 -15.97
N ALA A 250 -11.80 -29.34 -17.22
CA ALA A 250 -11.27 -30.51 -17.90
C ALA A 250 -9.96 -31.00 -17.24
N PRO A 251 -9.52 -32.25 -17.48
CA PRO A 251 -8.21 -32.73 -17.02
C PRO A 251 -7.08 -31.79 -17.44
N GLY A 252 -6.26 -31.34 -16.50
CA GLY A 252 -5.17 -30.40 -16.72
C GLY A 252 -5.59 -28.92 -16.81
N GLU A 253 -6.89 -28.60 -16.85
CA GLU A 253 -7.37 -27.21 -16.91
C GLU A 253 -7.17 -26.49 -15.57
N SER A 254 -6.92 -25.19 -15.62
CA SER A 254 -6.89 -24.31 -14.46
C SER A 254 -7.74 -23.07 -14.70
N ALA A 255 -8.37 -22.55 -13.66
CA ALA A 255 -9.18 -21.33 -13.74
C ALA A 255 -9.06 -20.51 -12.45
N THR A 256 -9.21 -19.20 -12.59
CA THR A 256 -9.29 -18.28 -11.45
C THR A 256 -10.72 -17.81 -11.28
N LEU A 257 -11.23 -17.89 -10.05
CA LEU A 257 -12.55 -17.39 -9.68
C LEU A 257 -12.40 -16.17 -8.78
N HIS A 258 -12.99 -15.05 -9.18
CA HIS A 258 -13.01 -13.82 -8.40
C HIS A 258 -14.30 -13.75 -7.57
N LEU A 259 -14.23 -13.72 -6.25
CA LEU A 259 -15.42 -13.71 -5.40
C LEU A 259 -15.49 -12.45 -4.55
N LEU A 260 -16.67 -11.82 -4.53
CA LEU A 260 -17.00 -10.65 -3.72
C LEU A 260 -18.42 -10.86 -3.15
N PRO A 261 -18.58 -11.16 -1.86
CA PRO A 261 -19.90 -11.35 -1.27
C PRO A 261 -20.57 -10.00 -0.99
N ALA A 262 -21.88 -9.91 -1.21
CA ALA A 262 -22.65 -8.70 -0.90
C ALA A 262 -22.77 -8.53 0.63
N LEU A 263 -22.51 -7.32 1.14
CA LEU A 263 -22.58 -7.05 2.57
C LEU A 263 -24.04 -6.97 3.05
N LEU A 264 -24.28 -7.42 4.27
CA LEU A 264 -25.57 -7.29 4.94
C LEU A 264 -25.68 -5.87 5.49
N ARG A 265 -26.39 -5.00 4.76
CA ARG A 265 -26.51 -3.56 5.07
C ARG A 265 -26.87 -3.27 6.53
N GLU A 266 -27.82 -4.00 7.10
CA GLU A 266 -28.24 -3.83 8.49
C GLU A 266 -27.13 -4.12 9.51
N GLN A 267 -26.17 -4.99 9.15
CA GLN A 267 -25.06 -5.36 10.03
C GLN A 267 -23.87 -4.42 9.90
N VAL A 268 -23.62 -3.90 8.69
CA VAL A 268 -22.45 -3.05 8.43
C VAL A 268 -22.73 -1.55 8.63
N ARG A 269 -23.98 -1.11 8.47
CA ARG A 269 -24.38 0.29 8.68
C ARG A 269 -24.05 0.85 10.07
N PRO A 270 -24.24 0.13 11.20
CA PRO A 270 -23.92 0.65 12.52
C PRO A 270 -22.42 0.67 12.84
N LEU A 271 -21.56 0.08 11.99
CA LEU A 271 -20.12 0.01 12.25
C LEU A 271 -19.48 1.40 12.13
N ASN A 272 -19.24 2.04 13.26
CA ASN A 272 -18.57 3.34 13.39
C ASN A 272 -17.15 3.22 13.95
N VAL A 273 -16.72 2.01 14.26
CA VAL A 273 -15.37 1.63 14.68
C VAL A 273 -14.89 0.49 13.80
N ILE A 274 -13.58 0.41 13.60
CA ILE A 274 -12.98 -0.73 12.93
C ILE A 274 -13.36 -2.03 13.64
N THR A 275 -13.76 -3.02 12.86
CA THR A 275 -14.24 -4.31 13.37
C THR A 275 -13.51 -5.45 12.68
N ARG A 276 -12.89 -6.33 13.44
CA ARG A 276 -12.25 -7.54 12.91
C ARG A 276 -13.32 -8.59 12.62
N ALA A 277 -13.24 -9.23 11.45
CA ALA A 277 -14.09 -10.34 11.05
C ALA A 277 -13.28 -11.43 10.35
N THR A 278 -13.95 -12.53 9.98
CA THR A 278 -13.34 -13.65 9.26
C THR A 278 -14.06 -13.87 7.94
N ALA A 279 -13.33 -13.79 6.83
CA ALA A 279 -13.78 -14.26 5.52
C ALA A 279 -13.51 -15.77 5.45
N THR A 280 -14.57 -16.59 5.39
CA THR A 280 -14.45 -18.04 5.26
C THR A 280 -14.53 -18.41 3.79
N VAL A 281 -13.50 -19.09 3.28
CA VAL A 281 -13.47 -19.61 1.91
C VAL A 281 -13.60 -21.12 1.96
N THR A 282 -14.52 -21.65 1.15
CA THR A 282 -14.74 -23.09 1.01
C THR A 282 -14.64 -23.47 -0.46
N VAL A 283 -14.00 -24.60 -0.76
CA VAL A 283 -14.04 -25.22 -2.09
C VAL A 283 -14.58 -26.64 -1.97
N THR A 284 -15.60 -26.94 -2.77
CA THR A 284 -16.30 -28.22 -2.74
C THR A 284 -16.29 -28.87 -4.13
N ASP A 285 -15.99 -30.17 -4.18
CA ASP A 285 -16.29 -31.03 -5.31
C ASP A 285 -17.79 -31.37 -5.28
N LEU A 286 -18.54 -30.82 -6.24
CA LEU A 286 -19.99 -30.99 -6.29
C LEU A 286 -20.43 -32.38 -6.77
N GLU A 287 -19.56 -33.13 -7.45
CA GLU A 287 -19.88 -34.50 -7.88
C GLU A 287 -19.64 -35.50 -6.76
N ALA A 288 -18.52 -35.37 -6.05
CA ALA A 288 -18.23 -36.22 -4.89
C ALA A 288 -19.00 -35.79 -3.62
N GLY A 289 -19.58 -34.58 -3.61
CA GLY A 289 -20.20 -33.99 -2.42
C GLY A 289 -19.19 -33.76 -1.29
N ARG A 290 -17.91 -33.54 -1.62
CA ARG A 290 -16.80 -33.49 -0.67
C ARG A 290 -16.18 -32.11 -0.63
N GLU A 291 -15.98 -31.60 0.58
CA GLU A 291 -15.18 -30.40 0.81
C GLU A 291 -13.69 -30.70 0.59
N LEU A 292 -13.06 -29.87 -0.25
CA LEU A 292 -11.65 -29.98 -0.60
C LEU A 292 -10.79 -28.97 0.17
N HIS A 293 -11.36 -27.84 0.52
CA HIS A 293 -10.70 -26.76 1.26
C HIS A 293 -11.71 -25.98 2.09
N GLN A 294 -11.32 -25.62 3.31
CA GLN A 294 -12.02 -24.66 4.15
C GLN A 294 -11.00 -23.93 5.03
N GLU A 295 -10.92 -22.61 4.87
CA GLU A 295 -10.00 -21.77 5.64
C GLU A 295 -10.65 -20.41 5.95
N GLY A 296 -10.29 -19.85 7.11
CA GLY A 296 -10.73 -18.53 7.54
C GLY A 296 -9.61 -17.51 7.42
N TYR A 297 -9.87 -16.43 6.70
CA TYR A 297 -8.93 -15.32 6.50
C TYR A 297 -9.39 -14.11 7.32
N PRO A 298 -8.50 -13.50 8.13
CA PRO A 298 -8.86 -12.30 8.88
C PRO A 298 -9.07 -11.12 7.92
N VAL A 299 -10.15 -10.38 8.14
CA VAL A 299 -10.45 -9.13 7.43
C VAL A 299 -10.82 -8.04 8.43
N TRP A 300 -10.60 -6.79 8.03
CA TRP A 300 -10.86 -5.61 8.82
C TRP A 300 -11.98 -4.80 8.18
N LEU A 301 -13.17 -4.86 8.76
CA LEU A 301 -14.30 -4.04 8.38
C LEU A 301 -14.04 -2.61 8.85
N GLN A 302 -13.83 -1.71 7.90
CA GLN A 302 -13.61 -0.31 8.21
C GLN A 302 -14.89 0.33 8.73
N ALA A 303 -14.73 1.36 9.56
CA ALA A 303 -15.84 2.19 9.98
C ALA A 303 -16.56 2.78 8.75
N ARG A 304 -17.88 2.98 8.83
CA ARG A 304 -18.72 3.48 7.73
C ARG A 304 -18.25 4.85 7.20
N ASN A 305 -17.55 5.61 8.01
CA ASN A 305 -17.03 6.93 7.68
C ASN A 305 -15.56 6.90 7.22
N ALA A 306 -14.91 5.73 7.13
CA ALA A 306 -13.59 5.61 6.56
C ALA A 306 -13.69 5.60 5.04
N ALA A 307 -13.15 6.63 4.40
CA ALA A 307 -13.17 6.80 2.96
C ALA A 307 -11.77 6.61 2.37
N PRO A 308 -11.57 5.63 1.48
CA PRO A 308 -10.28 5.41 0.83
C PRO A 308 -9.99 6.49 -0.20
N ILE A 309 -8.79 7.04 -0.13
CA ILE A 309 -8.17 7.83 -1.20
C ILE A 309 -7.53 6.85 -2.20
N ALA A 310 -6.77 5.88 -1.71
CA ALA A 310 -6.18 4.84 -2.53
C ALA A 310 -5.97 3.56 -1.71
N THR A 311 -5.95 2.43 -2.39
CA THR A 311 -5.57 1.15 -1.77
C THR A 311 -4.33 0.59 -2.47
N ARG A 312 -3.62 -0.30 -1.80
CA ARG A 312 -2.54 -1.06 -2.43
C ARG A 312 -3.11 -2.40 -2.88
N ASP A 313 -2.92 -2.74 -4.15
CA ASP A 313 -3.26 -4.06 -4.67
C ASP A 313 -2.28 -5.10 -4.08
N PRO A 314 -2.74 -6.11 -3.33
CA PRO A 314 -1.85 -7.08 -2.71
C PRO A 314 -1.02 -7.92 -3.70
N ALA A 315 -1.50 -8.17 -4.92
CA ALA A 315 -0.76 -9.01 -5.86
C ALA A 315 0.29 -8.24 -6.67
N THR A 316 -0.02 -7.01 -7.08
CA THR A 316 0.90 -6.19 -7.88
C THR A 316 1.73 -5.24 -7.02
N GLY A 317 1.30 -4.98 -5.78
CA GLY A 317 1.87 -3.98 -4.89
C GLY A 317 1.61 -2.54 -5.34
N THR A 318 0.83 -2.32 -6.40
CA THR A 318 0.58 -0.99 -6.98
C THR A 318 -0.54 -0.25 -6.25
N TRP A 319 -0.48 1.08 -6.27
CA TRP A 319 -1.54 1.92 -5.70
C TRP A 319 -2.69 2.09 -6.70
N VAL A 320 -3.89 1.77 -6.25
CA VAL A 320 -5.14 1.96 -7.00
C VAL A 320 -5.87 3.16 -6.41
N ASP A 321 -6.12 4.16 -7.25
CA ASP A 321 -6.91 5.35 -6.88
C ASP A 321 -8.38 4.96 -6.63
N LEU A 322 -8.91 5.39 -5.48
CA LEU A 322 -10.30 5.17 -5.08
C LEU A 322 -11.06 6.48 -4.90
N THR A 323 -10.47 7.63 -5.26
CA THR A 323 -11.10 8.94 -5.07
C THR A 323 -12.43 9.11 -5.80
N ARG A 324 -12.70 8.34 -6.88
CA ARG A 324 -14.03 8.30 -7.53
C ARG A 324 -15.15 7.91 -6.56
N TYR A 325 -14.86 7.06 -5.58
CA TYR A 325 -15.85 6.58 -4.61
C TYR A 325 -16.24 7.62 -3.56
N PHE A 326 -15.56 8.77 -3.50
CA PHE A 326 -16.07 9.91 -2.74
C PHE A 326 -17.47 10.35 -3.20
N GLY A 327 -17.86 10.06 -4.45
CA GLY A 327 -19.23 10.27 -4.94
C GLY A 327 -20.32 9.54 -4.13
N ALA A 328 -19.99 8.44 -3.45
CA ALA A 328 -20.95 7.76 -2.58
C ALA A 328 -21.28 8.59 -1.33
N PHE A 329 -20.32 9.38 -0.84
CA PHE A 329 -20.49 10.24 0.34
C PHE A 329 -21.23 11.55 0.02
N VAL A 330 -21.55 11.80 -1.26
CA VAL A 330 -22.47 12.85 -1.64
C VAL A 330 -23.90 12.33 -1.53
N THR A 331 -24.66 12.90 -0.59
CA THR A 331 -25.98 12.40 -0.16
C THR A 331 -27.05 13.51 -0.30
N PRO A 332 -27.46 13.84 -1.55
CA PRO A 332 -28.38 14.95 -1.82
C PRO A 332 -29.77 14.75 -1.22
N ASP A 333 -30.21 13.49 -1.08
CA ASP A 333 -31.56 13.15 -0.60
C ASP A 333 -31.66 13.07 0.93
N ALA A 334 -30.54 13.17 1.64
CA ALA A 334 -30.52 13.14 3.09
C ALA A 334 -31.43 14.27 3.66
N PRO A 335 -32.34 13.98 4.62
CA PRO A 335 -33.32 14.97 5.07
C PRO A 335 -32.71 16.29 5.56
N PRO A 336 -31.58 16.32 6.29
CA PRO A 336 -30.93 17.58 6.66
C PRO A 336 -30.40 18.39 5.47
N VAL A 337 -29.91 17.72 4.40
CA VAL A 337 -29.42 18.38 3.19
C VAL A 337 -30.58 19.01 2.42
N ARG A 338 -31.67 18.27 2.22
CA ARG A 338 -32.88 18.78 1.56
C ARG A 338 -33.53 19.92 2.34
N ALA A 339 -33.61 19.81 3.67
CA ALA A 339 -34.13 20.86 4.53
C ALA A 339 -33.29 22.14 4.42
N PHE A 340 -31.97 22.00 4.28
CA PHE A 340 -31.06 23.13 4.16
C PHE A 340 -31.24 23.96 2.89
N LEU A 341 -31.80 23.38 1.82
CA LEU A 341 -32.12 24.14 0.59
C LEU A 341 -33.08 25.30 0.85
N HIS A 342 -33.93 25.21 1.87
CA HIS A 342 -34.78 26.33 2.27
C HIS A 342 -33.94 27.53 2.73
N ASN A 343 -32.93 27.31 3.58
CA ASN A 343 -32.03 28.37 4.04
C ASN A 343 -31.28 29.01 2.87
N ALA A 344 -30.76 28.19 1.95
CA ALA A 344 -30.14 28.67 0.72
C ALA A 344 -31.12 29.49 -0.13
N ALA A 345 -32.38 29.06 -0.26
CA ALA A 345 -33.39 29.83 -0.97
C ALA A 345 -33.66 31.18 -0.30
N GLU A 346 -33.72 31.27 1.04
CA GLU A 346 -33.89 32.52 1.78
C GLU A 346 -32.77 33.54 1.49
N ARG A 347 -31.54 33.06 1.26
CA ARG A 347 -30.37 33.88 0.89
C ARG A 347 -30.35 34.28 -0.59
N HIS A 348 -31.05 33.55 -1.45
CA HIS A 348 -31.10 33.89 -2.88
C HIS A 348 -31.94 35.16 -3.11
N PRO A 349 -31.50 36.14 -3.94
CA PRO A 349 -32.24 37.39 -4.15
C PRO A 349 -33.68 37.22 -4.65
N LYS A 350 -33.95 36.13 -5.38
CA LYS A 350 -35.30 35.78 -5.87
C LYS A 350 -36.09 34.87 -4.91
N ARG A 351 -35.52 34.51 -3.76
CA ARG A 351 -36.07 33.57 -2.77
C ARG A 351 -36.47 32.21 -3.35
N ARG A 352 -35.64 31.68 -4.27
CA ARG A 352 -35.85 30.38 -4.94
C ARG A 352 -34.56 29.88 -5.57
N LEU A 353 -34.45 28.56 -5.70
CA LEU A 353 -33.43 27.85 -6.47
C LEU A 353 -34.13 27.25 -7.70
N GLU A 354 -33.62 27.53 -8.90
CA GLU A 354 -34.25 27.21 -10.19
C GLU A 354 -33.44 26.16 -10.99
N GLY A 355 -32.39 25.57 -10.40
CA GLY A 355 -31.46 24.69 -11.09
C GLY A 355 -30.87 25.38 -12.33
N TYR A 356 -30.80 24.67 -13.46
CA TYR A 356 -30.30 25.22 -14.72
C TYR A 356 -31.23 26.21 -15.44
N GLN A 357 -32.45 26.45 -14.94
CA GLN A 357 -33.32 27.51 -15.47
C GLN A 357 -32.92 28.90 -14.94
N GLY A 358 -32.09 28.95 -13.90
CA GLY A 358 -31.57 30.18 -13.30
C GLY A 358 -30.06 30.34 -13.45
N ASP A 359 -29.53 31.41 -12.87
CA ASP A 359 -28.07 31.61 -12.79
C ASP A 359 -27.47 30.65 -11.74
N THR A 360 -26.62 29.72 -12.20
CA THR A 360 -26.04 28.68 -11.34
C THR A 360 -25.08 29.28 -10.31
N VAL A 361 -24.38 30.37 -10.66
CA VAL A 361 -23.44 31.05 -9.76
C VAL A 361 -24.18 31.74 -8.60
N SER A 362 -25.30 32.41 -8.87
CA SER A 362 -26.12 33.02 -7.82
C SER A 362 -26.72 32.00 -6.85
N GLN A 363 -27.08 30.82 -7.34
CA GLN A 363 -27.57 29.72 -6.48
C GLN A 363 -26.45 29.12 -5.63
N ALA A 364 -25.28 28.88 -6.22
CA ALA A 364 -24.10 28.43 -5.47
C ALA A 364 -23.69 29.46 -4.40
N ARG A 365 -23.75 30.76 -4.72
CA ARG A 365 -23.53 31.84 -3.74
C ARG A 365 -24.52 31.78 -2.59
N ALA A 366 -25.81 31.60 -2.87
CA ALA A 366 -26.84 31.53 -1.83
C ALA A 366 -26.63 30.31 -0.90
N ILE A 367 -26.20 29.18 -1.45
CA ILE A 367 -25.79 28.00 -0.67
C ILE A 367 -24.58 28.32 0.23
N TYR A 368 -23.55 28.96 -0.33
CA TYR A 368 -22.35 29.36 0.41
C TYR A 368 -22.67 30.32 1.56
N GLU A 369 -23.47 31.35 1.29
CA GLU A 369 -23.88 32.35 2.29
C GLU A 369 -24.72 31.71 3.40
N ALA A 370 -25.63 30.79 3.06
CA ALA A 370 -26.38 30.03 4.07
C ALA A 370 -25.46 29.15 4.92
N LEU A 371 -24.50 28.43 4.33
CA LEU A 371 -23.53 27.63 5.09
C LEU A 371 -22.67 28.48 6.01
N LYS A 372 -22.27 29.67 5.56
CA LYS A 372 -21.47 30.62 6.33
C LYS A 372 -22.25 31.21 7.50
N GLU A 373 -23.45 31.71 7.24
CA GLU A 373 -24.18 32.54 8.21
C GLU A 373 -25.19 31.75 9.05
N ASP A 374 -25.86 30.75 8.47
CA ASP A 374 -26.94 30.02 9.14
C ASP A 374 -26.41 28.75 9.85
N SER A 375 -25.43 28.06 9.24
CA SER A 375 -24.79 26.88 9.83
C SER A 375 -23.53 27.21 10.63
N GLY A 376 -22.82 28.30 10.28
CA GLY A 376 -21.56 28.66 10.94
C GLY A 376 -20.48 27.59 10.78
N ILE A 377 -20.35 26.99 9.59
CA ILE A 377 -19.39 25.91 9.32
C ILE A 377 -17.96 26.42 9.56
N LEU A 378 -17.22 25.73 10.43
CA LEU A 378 -15.80 25.97 10.70
C LEU A 378 -14.91 24.88 10.09
N TYR A 379 -13.70 25.28 9.68
CA TYR A 379 -12.70 24.32 9.24
C TYR A 379 -12.12 23.57 10.44
N VAL A 380 -12.28 22.23 10.46
CA VAL A 380 -11.68 21.37 11.49
C VAL A 380 -11.07 20.15 10.82
N ASP A 381 -9.74 20.09 10.84
CA ASP A 381 -8.99 18.96 10.28
C ASP A 381 -9.03 17.75 11.23
N SER A 382 -9.84 16.75 10.88
CA SER A 382 -10.10 15.57 11.70
C SER A 382 -10.18 14.34 10.78
N THR A 383 -9.06 14.05 10.15
CA THR A 383 -8.90 13.05 9.08
C THR A 383 -8.59 11.66 9.60
N THR A 384 -8.26 11.49 10.88
CA THR A 384 -7.84 10.20 11.45
C THR A 384 -8.89 9.11 11.27
N SER A 385 -8.59 8.16 10.40
CA SER A 385 -9.21 6.84 10.29
C SER A 385 -8.33 5.81 10.99
N PHE A 386 -8.93 4.87 11.70
CA PHE A 386 -8.21 3.80 12.37
C PHE A 386 -8.09 2.60 11.45
N ASN A 387 -7.02 2.57 10.64
CA ASN A 387 -6.66 1.45 9.78
C ASN A 387 -5.39 0.74 10.32
N PRO A 388 -5.36 -0.60 10.47
CA PRO A 388 -4.18 -1.34 10.94
C PRO A 388 -3.04 -1.33 9.92
N ASP A 389 -3.35 -1.10 8.64
CA ASP A 389 -2.35 -0.87 7.62
C ASP A 389 -1.81 0.56 7.74
N ALA A 390 -0.57 0.69 8.23
CA ALA A 390 0.10 1.98 8.39
C ALA A 390 0.35 2.71 7.05
N ALA A 391 0.33 1.98 5.93
CA ALA A 391 0.43 2.57 4.61
C ALA A 391 -0.93 3.02 4.06
N ALA A 392 -2.05 2.68 4.71
CA ALA A 392 -3.38 2.97 4.23
C ALA A 392 -3.56 4.44 3.88
N ARG A 393 -4.05 4.70 2.67
CA ARG A 393 -4.37 6.04 2.19
C ARG A 393 -5.88 6.22 2.28
N ASP A 394 -6.37 6.38 3.50
CA ASP A 394 -7.76 6.71 3.77
C ASP A 394 -7.86 7.88 4.76
N GLN A 395 -9.07 8.41 4.90
CA GLN A 395 -9.37 9.37 5.93
C GLN A 395 -10.77 9.15 6.46
N ARG A 396 -11.01 9.59 7.69
CA ARG A 396 -12.36 9.76 8.20
C ARG A 396 -13.04 10.92 7.45
N VAL A 397 -14.24 10.67 6.94
CA VAL A 397 -15.13 11.64 6.29
C VAL A 397 -16.40 11.82 7.11
N ARG A 398 -16.80 13.06 7.35
CA ARG A 398 -18.15 13.38 7.84
C ARG A 398 -19.13 13.35 6.68
N LEU A 399 -20.26 12.71 6.91
CA LEU A 399 -21.35 12.81 5.95
C LEU A 399 -21.93 14.23 5.95
N PRO A 400 -22.53 14.70 4.84
CA PRO A 400 -23.13 16.03 4.75
C PRO A 400 -24.06 16.39 5.92
N ARG A 401 -24.88 15.43 6.38
CA ARG A 401 -25.75 15.62 7.56
C ARG A 401 -24.97 15.83 8.86
N GLU A 402 -23.79 15.23 8.99
CA GLU A 402 -22.92 15.33 10.16
C GLU A 402 -22.19 16.67 10.14
N SER A 403 -21.67 17.10 8.99
CA SER A 403 -21.07 18.44 8.85
C SER A 403 -22.06 19.56 9.16
N LEU A 404 -23.32 19.44 8.75
CA LEU A 404 -24.37 20.40 9.11
C LEU A 404 -24.69 20.38 10.62
N ALA A 405 -24.78 19.20 11.22
CA ALA A 405 -25.13 19.05 12.63
C ALA A 405 -23.99 19.51 13.57
N GLU A 406 -22.76 19.13 13.27
CA GLU A 406 -21.56 19.43 14.05
C GLU A 406 -20.98 20.81 13.73
N ARG A 407 -21.44 21.45 12.65
CA ARG A 407 -20.98 22.77 12.19
C ARG A 407 -19.49 22.81 11.85
N GLN A 408 -18.95 21.72 11.35
CA GLN A 408 -17.54 21.59 11.02
C GLN A 408 -17.28 20.68 9.82
N ALA A 409 -16.20 20.98 9.11
CA ALA A 409 -15.76 20.24 7.93
C ALA A 409 -14.26 20.43 7.69
N ASN A 410 -13.55 19.40 7.21
CA ASN A 410 -12.26 19.56 6.54
C ASN A 410 -12.46 19.81 5.02
N CYS A 411 -11.39 19.74 4.22
CA CYS A 411 -11.45 19.99 2.78
C CYS A 411 -12.39 19.03 2.03
N ILE A 412 -12.33 17.73 2.31
CA ILE A 412 -13.20 16.75 1.65
C ILE A 412 -14.62 16.79 2.22
N ASP A 413 -14.80 16.90 3.53
CA ASP A 413 -16.12 17.04 4.18
C ASP A 413 -16.89 18.22 3.56
N GLY A 414 -16.23 19.37 3.44
CA GLY A 414 -16.81 20.59 2.88
C GLY A 414 -17.12 20.44 1.39
N THR A 415 -16.25 19.75 0.65
CA THR A 415 -16.47 19.44 -0.77
C THR A 415 -17.71 18.56 -0.95
N LEU A 416 -17.86 17.51 -0.14
CA LEU A 416 -18.96 16.56 -0.21
C LEU A 416 -20.29 17.20 0.23
N LEU A 417 -20.27 18.01 1.29
CA LEU A 417 -21.42 18.79 1.73
C LEU A 417 -21.90 19.74 0.63
N PHE A 418 -20.98 20.53 0.06
CA PHE A 418 -21.34 21.52 -0.95
C PHE A 418 -21.83 20.83 -2.24
N ALA A 419 -21.17 19.74 -2.67
CA ALA A 419 -21.62 18.93 -3.79
C ALA A 419 -23.03 18.36 -3.57
N SER A 420 -23.35 17.91 -2.35
CA SER A 420 -24.68 17.37 -2.01
C SER A 420 -25.77 18.43 -2.12
N LEU A 421 -25.46 19.66 -1.68
CA LEU A 421 -26.39 20.79 -1.78
C LEU A 421 -26.58 21.25 -3.23
N LEU A 422 -25.52 21.24 -4.05
CA LEU A 422 -25.61 21.53 -5.48
C LEU A 422 -26.44 20.47 -6.22
N GLU A 423 -26.18 19.18 -5.98
CA GLU A 423 -26.93 18.07 -6.58
C GLU A 423 -28.41 18.12 -6.16
N ALA A 424 -28.68 18.38 -4.88
CA ALA A 424 -30.05 18.58 -4.37
C ALA A 424 -30.75 19.82 -4.97
N ALA A 425 -29.97 20.86 -5.33
CA ALA A 425 -30.46 22.03 -6.07
C ALA A 425 -30.57 21.80 -7.59
N SER A 426 -30.49 20.54 -8.05
CA SER A 426 -30.56 20.16 -9.48
C SER A 426 -29.48 20.78 -10.35
N LEU A 427 -28.28 20.97 -9.80
CA LEU A 427 -27.07 21.32 -10.54
C LEU A 427 -26.19 20.06 -10.72
N HIS A 428 -25.26 20.09 -11.67
CA HIS A 428 -24.29 19.01 -11.89
C HIS A 428 -22.95 19.36 -11.21
N PRO A 429 -22.72 18.94 -9.96
CA PRO A 429 -21.45 19.15 -9.29
C PRO A 429 -20.38 18.14 -9.73
N ALA A 430 -19.14 18.46 -9.40
CA ALA A 430 -18.01 17.55 -9.44
C ALA A 430 -17.16 17.67 -8.17
N ILE A 431 -16.59 16.56 -7.74
CA ILE A 431 -15.56 16.52 -6.70
C ILE A 431 -14.22 16.73 -7.38
N VAL A 432 -13.45 17.73 -6.95
CA VAL A 432 -12.11 17.98 -7.47
C VAL A 432 -11.09 17.56 -6.43
N VAL A 433 -10.15 16.68 -6.83
CA VAL A 433 -9.07 16.17 -5.98
C VAL A 433 -7.74 16.51 -6.63
N VAL A 434 -6.87 17.15 -5.83
CA VAL A 434 -5.49 17.49 -6.17
C VAL A 434 -4.56 17.00 -5.04
N PRO A 435 -3.23 16.98 -5.20
CA PRO A 435 -2.33 16.56 -4.13
C PRO A 435 -2.59 17.31 -2.81
N GLY A 436 -2.97 16.57 -1.77
CA GLY A 436 -3.21 17.09 -0.42
C GLY A 436 -4.48 17.91 -0.23
N HIS A 437 -5.36 18.06 -1.24
CA HIS A 437 -6.52 18.94 -1.14
C HIS A 437 -7.71 18.50 -1.99
N ALA A 438 -8.91 18.91 -1.57
CA ALA A 438 -10.15 18.71 -2.32
C ALA A 438 -11.00 19.98 -2.29
N PHE A 439 -11.72 20.22 -3.38
CA PHE A 439 -12.66 21.34 -3.51
C PHE A 439 -13.77 20.98 -4.51
N VAL A 440 -14.79 21.84 -4.64
CA VAL A 440 -15.98 21.53 -5.43
C VAL A 440 -16.00 22.30 -6.75
N ALA A 441 -16.62 21.70 -7.77
CA ALA A 441 -16.96 22.37 -9.02
C ALA A 441 -18.42 22.11 -9.38
N TRP A 442 -18.98 22.90 -10.30
CA TRP A 442 -20.25 22.62 -10.97
C TRP A 442 -20.25 23.14 -12.41
N GLU A 443 -21.06 22.54 -13.27
CA GLU A 443 -21.21 23.07 -14.63
C GLU A 443 -21.98 24.39 -14.61
N ARG A 444 -21.46 25.40 -15.31
CA ARG A 444 -22.10 26.73 -15.46
C ARG A 444 -23.41 26.65 -16.23
N SER A 445 -23.51 25.69 -17.14
CA SER A 445 -24.71 25.36 -17.92
C SER A 445 -24.76 23.85 -18.09
N ALA A 446 -25.97 23.28 -18.13
CA ALA A 446 -26.15 21.83 -18.19
C ALA A 446 -25.42 21.25 -19.41
N ASP A 447 -24.62 20.21 -19.18
CA ASP A 447 -23.91 19.43 -20.21
C ASP A 447 -22.96 20.26 -21.08
N SER A 448 -22.51 21.41 -20.56
CA SER A 448 -21.64 22.32 -21.31
C SER A 448 -20.16 21.96 -21.21
N GLY A 449 -19.76 21.15 -20.22
CA GLY A 449 -18.36 20.91 -19.90
C GLY A 449 -17.61 22.15 -19.40
N ARG A 450 -18.32 23.27 -19.14
CA ARG A 450 -17.74 24.51 -18.62
C ARG A 450 -17.97 24.60 -17.11
N TRP A 451 -16.89 24.59 -16.36
CA TRP A 451 -16.94 24.47 -14.90
C TRP A 451 -16.76 25.82 -14.20
N ALA A 452 -17.44 25.97 -13.07
CA ALA A 452 -17.08 26.92 -12.02
C ALA A 452 -16.53 26.13 -10.84
N TYR A 453 -15.60 26.74 -10.10
CA TYR A 453 -14.87 26.11 -9.01
C TYR A 453 -15.02 26.94 -7.74
N LEU A 454 -15.01 26.29 -6.58
CA LEU A 454 -15.15 26.96 -5.28
C LEU A 454 -14.30 26.26 -4.22
N GLU A 455 -13.48 27.07 -3.53
CA GLU A 455 -12.69 26.62 -2.38
C GLU A 455 -13.57 26.55 -1.13
N THR A 456 -13.94 25.32 -0.72
CA THR A 456 -14.89 25.09 0.38
C THR A 456 -14.30 25.30 1.76
N THR A 457 -12.97 25.24 1.91
CA THR A 457 -12.31 25.48 3.21
C THR A 457 -12.44 26.91 3.71
N MET A 458 -12.84 27.82 2.82
CA MET A 458 -12.94 29.25 3.08
C MET A 458 -14.34 29.71 3.51
N ILE A 459 -15.33 28.81 3.60
CA ILE A 459 -16.72 29.14 3.96
C ILE A 459 -16.80 30.01 5.22
N GLY A 460 -16.05 29.66 6.26
CA GLY A 460 -16.05 30.40 7.52
C GLY A 460 -15.32 31.75 7.50
N THR A 461 -14.44 32.01 6.52
CA THR A 461 -13.48 33.13 6.57
C THR A 461 -13.62 34.13 5.42
N ASN A 462 -13.98 33.70 4.22
CA ASN A 462 -13.96 34.54 3.02
C ASN A 462 -15.36 34.78 2.46
N THR A 463 -15.47 35.75 1.57
CA THR A 463 -16.67 35.95 0.74
C THR A 463 -16.76 34.86 -0.33
N PHE A 464 -17.97 34.65 -0.88
CA PHE A 464 -18.17 33.72 -1.99
C PHE A 464 -17.28 34.06 -3.21
N ALA A 465 -17.15 35.35 -3.54
CA ALA A 465 -16.38 35.80 -4.70
C ALA A 465 -14.89 35.44 -4.57
N GLU A 466 -14.30 35.66 -3.39
CA GLU A 466 -12.91 35.29 -3.11
C GLU A 466 -12.71 33.77 -3.16
N ALA A 467 -13.61 33.00 -2.54
CA ALA A 467 -13.53 31.54 -2.54
C ALA A 467 -13.68 30.95 -3.97
N GLN A 468 -14.50 31.58 -4.81
CA GLN A 468 -14.67 31.18 -6.21
C GLN A 468 -13.44 31.53 -7.06
N GLU A 469 -12.87 32.72 -6.86
CA GLU A 469 -11.64 33.15 -7.55
C GLU A 469 -10.45 32.24 -7.20
N ILE A 470 -10.29 31.92 -5.90
CA ILE A 470 -9.22 31.03 -5.43
C ILE A 470 -9.43 29.60 -5.94
N GLY A 471 -10.66 29.08 -5.89
CA GLY A 471 -10.99 27.77 -6.46
C GLY A 471 -10.68 27.70 -7.96
N GLY A 472 -11.03 28.75 -8.71
CA GLY A 472 -10.73 28.87 -10.14
C GLY A 472 -9.23 28.85 -10.44
N ARG A 473 -8.43 29.67 -9.73
CA ARG A 473 -6.97 29.70 -9.89
C ARG A 473 -6.32 28.37 -9.54
N LYS A 474 -6.78 27.70 -8.47
CA LYS A 474 -6.28 26.37 -8.08
C LYS A 474 -6.58 25.33 -9.16
N ALA A 475 -7.79 25.32 -9.70
CA ALA A 475 -8.16 24.42 -10.78
C ALA A 475 -7.28 24.64 -12.01
N GLU A 476 -7.13 25.89 -12.47
CA GLU A 476 -6.29 26.22 -13.63
C GLU A 476 -4.83 25.78 -13.43
N PHE A 477 -4.26 26.03 -12.24
CA PHE A 477 -2.89 25.62 -11.90
C PHE A 477 -2.71 24.10 -11.99
N TRP A 478 -3.61 23.33 -11.37
CA TRP A 478 -3.49 21.87 -11.31
C TRP A 478 -3.89 21.18 -12.61
N GLU A 479 -4.89 21.70 -13.33
CA GLU A 479 -5.24 21.23 -14.68
C GLU A 479 -4.03 21.35 -15.62
N LYS A 480 -3.32 22.48 -15.56
CA LYS A 480 -2.08 22.67 -16.34
C LYS A 480 -0.99 21.68 -15.94
N GLN A 481 -0.76 21.48 -14.64
CA GLN A 481 0.22 20.51 -14.13
C GLN A 481 -0.09 19.06 -14.52
N ALA A 482 -1.37 18.71 -14.62
CA ALA A 482 -1.83 17.39 -15.06
C ALA A 482 -1.66 17.21 -16.58
N ALA A 483 -1.91 18.26 -17.37
CA ALA A 483 -1.68 18.24 -18.82
C ALA A 483 -0.19 18.16 -19.20
N ASP A 484 0.67 18.82 -18.42
CA ASP A 484 2.13 18.88 -18.66
C ASP A 484 2.89 17.70 -18.03
N GLY A 485 2.21 16.76 -17.35
CA GLY A 485 2.87 15.71 -16.58
C GLY A 485 1.95 14.57 -16.13
N ASP A 486 1.79 14.40 -14.82
CA ASP A 486 1.04 13.29 -14.23
C ASP A 486 -0.45 13.64 -14.15
N ALA A 487 -1.27 12.95 -14.93
CA ALA A 487 -2.74 13.11 -14.95
C ALA A 487 -3.37 12.96 -13.55
N ASN A 488 -2.71 12.26 -12.62
CA ASN A 488 -3.18 12.09 -11.24
C ASN A 488 -3.07 13.37 -10.38
N LYS A 489 -2.46 14.44 -10.88
CA LYS A 489 -2.36 15.73 -10.18
C LYS A 489 -3.67 16.53 -10.20
N PHE A 490 -4.59 16.23 -11.11
CA PHE A 490 -5.89 16.86 -11.15
C PHE A 490 -6.95 15.83 -11.56
N ARG A 491 -7.82 15.48 -10.62
CA ARG A 491 -9.00 14.66 -10.88
C ARG A 491 -10.23 15.50 -10.64
N ARG A 492 -11.09 15.58 -11.65
CA ARG A 492 -12.45 16.11 -11.52
C ARG A 492 -13.38 14.93 -11.74
N TRP A 493 -14.21 14.65 -10.75
CA TRP A 493 -15.20 13.57 -10.78
C TRP A 493 -16.61 14.17 -10.88
N PRO A 494 -17.16 14.38 -12.10
CA PRO A 494 -18.54 14.80 -12.29
C PRO A 494 -19.51 13.79 -11.67
N LEU A 495 -20.39 14.25 -10.77
CA LEU A 495 -21.30 13.31 -10.11
C LEU A 495 -22.26 12.65 -11.09
N LYS A 496 -22.73 13.39 -12.10
CA LYS A 496 -23.56 12.83 -13.17
C LYS A 496 -22.91 11.60 -13.80
N GLU A 497 -21.62 11.70 -14.15
CA GLU A 497 -20.85 10.58 -14.71
C GLU A 497 -20.65 9.45 -13.69
N LEU A 498 -20.33 9.78 -12.44
CA LEU A 498 -20.21 8.78 -11.38
C LEU A 498 -21.52 7.98 -11.20
N ARG A 499 -22.69 8.64 -11.26
CA ARG A 499 -23.99 7.98 -11.15
C ARG A 499 -24.29 7.11 -12.37
N THR A 500 -24.07 7.60 -13.58
CA THR A 500 -24.55 6.96 -14.81
C THR A 500 -23.57 5.98 -15.44
N ALA A 501 -22.27 6.29 -15.42
CA ALA A 501 -21.24 5.48 -16.06
C ALA A 501 -20.54 4.52 -15.08
N TYR A 502 -20.37 4.96 -13.83
CA TYR A 502 -19.69 4.16 -12.79
C TYR A 502 -20.64 3.49 -11.79
N GLY A 503 -21.95 3.75 -11.86
CA GLY A 503 -22.94 3.17 -10.94
C GLY A 503 -22.75 3.54 -9.47
N ILE A 504 -22.03 4.62 -9.16
CA ILE A 504 -21.74 5.04 -7.78
C ILE A 504 -22.97 5.74 -7.21
N THR A 505 -23.71 5.07 -6.33
CA THR A 505 -24.92 5.62 -5.68
C THR A 505 -24.60 6.25 -4.32
N PRO A 506 -25.43 7.20 -3.82
CA PRO A 506 -25.29 7.75 -2.47
C PRO A 506 -25.36 6.67 -1.37
N LEU A 507 -24.66 6.92 -0.25
CA LEU A 507 -24.65 6.03 0.93
C LEU A 507 -25.95 6.02 1.74
N GLU A 508 -26.73 7.09 1.67
CA GLU A 508 -27.97 7.30 2.42
C GLU A 508 -28.93 8.27 1.73
#